data_AF-A0A954ZL51-F1
#
_entry.id   AF-A0A954ZL51-F1
#
_cell.length_a   1.000
_cell.length_b   1.000
_cell.length_c   1.000
_cell.angle_alpha   90.00
_cell.angle_beta   90.00
_cell.angle_gamma   90.00
#
_symmetry.space_group_name_H-M   'P 1'
#
loop_
_entity.id
_entity.type
_entity.pdbx_description
1 polymer ?
#
loop_
_entity_poly.entity_id
_entity_poly.type
_entity_poly.pdbx_seq_one_letter_code
_entity_poly.pdbx_strand_id
1 'polypeptide(L)'
;MDQQTPAPQPIPAPAPQHTPGNMPVYQTAYTPEEFKKLFMWWWILIIVGIVTFIIFIGYFALIAAAVIGWILMYKHWKQIQDGYQKTTPGKAVGFMFIPLFSLYWQFVCIHGLAQNMNAYADRHGVNMPRLNESLTLTQCILLCCTIIPFLGILAALAVLVIGIINFIAFKNASIAIAAHKLQHAQPAPAPAGAPA
;
A
#
# COMPACT_ATOMS: atom_id res chain seq x y z
N MET A 1 -29.00 49.87 -23.09
CA MET A 1 -28.64 48.90 -22.02
C MET A 1 -28.73 47.53 -22.64
N ASP A 2 -27.72 47.17 -23.42
CA ASP A 2 -27.69 45.92 -24.17
C ASP A 2 -27.21 44.80 -23.25
N GLN A 3 -28.09 43.84 -22.96
CA GLN A 3 -27.74 42.63 -22.24
C GLN A 3 -26.93 41.72 -23.17
N GLN A 4 -25.62 41.64 -22.95
CA GLN A 4 -24.75 40.64 -23.55
C GLN A 4 -25.06 39.26 -22.93
N THR A 5 -25.73 38.40 -23.69
CA THR A 5 -25.88 36.97 -23.37
C THR A 5 -24.49 36.32 -23.36
N PRO A 6 -24.08 35.59 -22.31
CA PRO A 6 -22.80 34.88 -22.31
C PRO A 6 -22.80 33.78 -23.38
N ALA A 7 -21.72 33.70 -24.18
CA ALA A 7 -21.53 32.65 -25.16
C ALA A 7 -21.54 31.26 -24.49
N PRO A 8 -22.12 30.22 -25.13
CA PRO A 8 -22.05 28.85 -24.62
C PRO A 8 -20.58 28.43 -24.44
N GLN A 9 -20.20 28.06 -23.21
CA GLN A 9 -18.89 27.50 -22.94
C GLN A 9 -18.71 26.22 -23.79
N PRO A 10 -17.56 26.02 -24.46
CA PRO A 10 -17.29 24.75 -25.14
C PRO A 10 -17.43 23.61 -24.13
N ILE A 11 -18.23 22.61 -24.47
CA ILE A 11 -18.34 21.38 -23.67
C ILE A 11 -16.91 20.86 -23.47
N PRO A 12 -16.43 20.67 -22.22
CA PRO A 12 -15.11 20.09 -22.00
C PRO A 12 -15.02 18.78 -22.77
N ALA A 13 -13.96 18.61 -23.58
CA ALA A 13 -13.73 17.38 -24.30
C ALA A 13 -13.89 16.19 -23.33
N PRO A 14 -14.60 15.11 -23.73
CA PRO A 14 -14.71 13.93 -22.89
C PRO A 14 -13.31 13.54 -22.40
N ALA A 15 -13.15 13.33 -21.10
CA ALA A 15 -11.89 12.84 -20.54
C ALA A 15 -11.41 11.66 -21.39
N PRO A 16 -10.12 11.58 -21.76
CA PRO A 16 -9.62 10.56 -22.66
C PRO A 16 -10.11 9.20 -22.17
N GLN A 17 -11.02 8.60 -22.93
CA GLN A 17 -11.52 7.27 -22.66
C GLN A 17 -10.30 6.37 -22.73
N HIS A 18 -9.95 5.74 -21.60
CA HIS A 18 -8.92 4.70 -21.59
C HIS A 18 -9.38 3.61 -22.54
N THR A 19 -8.84 3.61 -23.75
CA THR A 19 -8.96 2.50 -24.69
C THR A 19 -8.48 1.26 -23.96
N PRO A 20 -9.33 0.24 -23.71
CA PRO A 20 -8.93 -0.97 -23.02
C PRO A 20 -8.15 -1.85 -24.00
N GLY A 21 -6.95 -1.41 -24.36
CA GLY A 21 -6.22 -2.01 -25.47
C GLY A 21 -4.71 -1.87 -25.43
N ASN A 22 -4.09 -1.18 -24.46
CA ASN A 22 -2.63 -1.19 -24.31
C ASN A 22 -2.13 -0.59 -22.98
N MET A 23 -2.76 -0.93 -21.85
CA MET A 23 -2.04 -0.77 -20.58
C MET A 23 -0.99 -1.89 -20.54
N PRO A 24 0.32 -1.61 -20.42
CA PRO A 24 1.27 -2.65 -20.05
C PRO A 24 0.73 -3.22 -18.74
N VAL A 25 0.29 -4.47 -18.81
CA VAL A 25 -0.28 -5.19 -17.68
C VAL A 25 0.84 -5.21 -16.64
N TYR A 26 0.81 -4.31 -15.66
CA TYR A 26 1.70 -4.35 -14.49
C TYR A 26 1.27 -5.51 -13.58
N GLN A 27 0.99 -6.70 -14.13
CA GLN A 27 0.91 -7.96 -13.40
C GLN A 27 2.33 -8.30 -12.96
N THR A 28 2.83 -7.54 -11.99
CA THR A 28 3.91 -8.05 -11.15
C THR A 28 3.22 -9.05 -10.23
N ALA A 29 3.26 -10.32 -10.61
CA ALA A 29 2.81 -11.42 -9.78
C ALA A 29 3.84 -11.58 -8.65
N TYR A 30 3.64 -10.85 -7.55
CA TYR A 30 4.36 -11.14 -6.32
C TYR A 30 3.90 -12.51 -5.81
N THR A 31 4.84 -13.34 -5.38
CA THR A 31 4.48 -14.59 -4.71
C THR A 31 4.14 -14.35 -3.24
N PRO A 32 3.22 -15.13 -2.64
CA PRO A 32 3.01 -15.15 -1.19
C PRO A 32 4.31 -15.31 -0.40
N GLU A 33 5.23 -16.13 -0.92
CA GLU A 33 6.53 -16.40 -0.30
C GLU A 33 7.45 -15.18 -0.29
N GLU A 34 7.40 -14.34 -1.32
CA GLU A 34 8.12 -13.06 -1.31
C GLU A 34 7.65 -12.13 -0.19
N PHE A 35 6.33 -11.99 0.01
CA PHE A 35 5.79 -11.17 1.10
C PHE A 35 6.20 -11.73 2.46
N LYS A 36 6.10 -13.06 2.67
CA LYS A 36 6.54 -13.71 3.91
C LYS A 36 8.03 -13.51 4.16
N LYS A 37 8.88 -13.74 3.15
CA LYS A 37 10.33 -13.61 3.25
C LYS A 37 10.74 -12.18 3.56
N LEU A 38 10.19 -11.20 2.85
CA LEU A 38 10.48 -9.77 3.10
C LEU A 38 10.05 -9.36 4.50
N PHE A 39 8.86 -9.77 4.93
CA PHE A 39 8.35 -9.48 6.27
C PHE A 39 9.18 -10.15 7.37
N MET A 40 9.62 -11.40 7.16
CA MET A 40 10.49 -12.11 8.09
C MET A 40 11.84 -11.41 8.25
N TRP A 41 12.51 -11.09 7.13
CA TRP A 41 13.79 -10.37 7.16
C TRP A 41 13.65 -9.00 7.81
N TRP A 42 12.54 -8.31 7.56
CA TRP A 42 12.23 -7.04 8.21
C TRP A 42 12.20 -7.17 9.74
N TRP A 43 11.49 -8.17 10.28
CA TRP A 43 11.46 -8.43 11.72
C TRP A 43 12.81 -8.85 12.30
N ILE A 44 13.57 -9.69 11.60
CA ILE A 44 14.91 -10.10 12.02
C ILE A 44 15.81 -8.86 12.16
N LEU A 45 15.80 -7.97 11.16
CA LEU A 45 16.62 -6.75 11.20
C LEU A 45 16.18 -5.79 12.30
N ILE A 46 14.88 -5.70 12.60
CA ILE A 46 14.38 -4.91 13.74
C ILE A 46 14.93 -5.47 15.05
N ILE A 47 14.77 -6.77 15.30
CA ILE A 47 15.19 -7.40 16.57
C ILE A 47 16.71 -7.29 16.73
N VAL A 48 17.47 -7.67 15.70
CA VAL A 48 18.94 -7.57 15.71
C VAL A 48 19.37 -6.11 15.90
N GLY A 49 18.73 -5.17 15.20
CA GLY A 49 19.02 -3.74 15.31
C GLY A 49 18.79 -3.19 16.71
N ILE A 50 17.71 -3.58 17.39
CA ILE A 50 17.42 -3.18 18.77
C ILE A 50 18.44 -3.77 19.75
N VAL A 51 18.73 -5.07 19.63
CA VAL A 51 19.66 -5.77 20.54
C VAL A 51 21.09 -5.23 20.42
N THR A 52 21.52 -4.90 19.20
CA THR A 52 22.90 -4.44 18.91
C THR A 52 23.02 -2.92 18.85
N PHE A 53 21.96 -2.17 19.19
CA PHE A 53 21.91 -0.71 19.10
C PHE A 53 23.02 -0.04 19.94
N ILE A 54 23.33 -0.63 21.10
CA ILE A 54 24.35 -0.15 22.04
C ILE A 54 25.76 -0.13 21.42
N ILE A 55 26.04 -0.97 20.41
CA ILE A 55 27.37 -1.16 19.82
C ILE A 55 27.50 -0.42 18.47
N PHE A 56 26.60 0.55 18.17
CA PHE A 56 26.52 1.30 16.90
C PHE A 56 26.28 0.47 15.61
N ILE A 57 26.56 -0.83 15.61
CA ILE A 57 26.26 -1.79 14.54
C ILE A 57 24.74 -1.88 14.31
N GLY A 58 23.95 -1.81 15.38
CA GLY A 58 22.48 -1.85 15.30
C GLY A 58 21.88 -0.73 14.46
N TYR A 59 22.57 0.41 14.32
CA TYR A 59 22.11 1.53 13.49
C TYR A 59 21.97 1.14 12.01
N PHE A 60 22.95 0.40 11.46
CA PHE A 60 22.89 -0.08 10.08
C PHE A 60 21.77 -1.10 9.86
N ALA A 61 21.55 -1.99 10.84
CA ALA A 61 20.45 -2.96 10.79
C ALA A 61 19.08 -2.26 10.82
N LEU A 62 18.91 -1.22 11.65
CA LEU A 62 17.67 -0.44 11.70
C LEU A 62 17.43 0.36 10.42
N ILE A 63 18.47 0.92 9.80
CA ILE A 63 18.35 1.55 8.47
C ILE A 63 17.90 0.51 7.44
N ALA A 64 18.52 -0.66 7.40
CA ALA A 64 18.14 -1.73 6.49
C ALA A 64 16.68 -2.17 6.71
N ALA A 65 16.24 -2.28 7.98
CA ALA A 65 14.85 -2.56 8.31
C ALA A 65 13.91 -1.45 7.80
N ALA A 66 14.26 -0.18 7.99
CA ALA A 66 13.45 0.94 7.48
C ALA A 66 13.29 0.88 5.95
N VAL A 67 14.38 0.61 5.22
CA VAL A 67 14.37 0.47 3.76
C VAL A 67 13.47 -0.69 3.32
N ILE A 68 13.57 -1.86 3.96
CA ILE A 68 12.67 -2.98 3.65
C ILE A 68 11.21 -2.64 3.97
N GLY A 69 10.94 -1.88 5.04
CA GLY A 69 9.60 -1.38 5.37
C GLY A 69 8.99 -0.53 4.25
N TRP A 70 9.77 0.38 3.67
CA TRP A 70 9.35 1.20 2.52
C TRP A 70 9.16 0.36 1.25
N ILE A 71 10.04 -0.61 0.99
CA ILE A 71 9.89 -1.56 -0.13
C ILE A 71 8.60 -2.38 0.02
N LEU A 72 8.33 -2.88 1.24
CA LEU A 72 7.09 -3.57 1.54
C LEU A 72 5.91 -2.67 1.24
N MET A 73 5.87 -1.45 1.77
CA MET A 73 4.78 -0.50 1.51
C MET A 73 4.58 -0.25 0.00
N TYR A 74 5.67 -0.10 -0.74
CA TYR A 74 5.63 0.04 -2.20
C TYR A 74 5.01 -1.20 -2.87
N LYS A 75 5.41 -2.42 -2.46
CA LYS A 75 4.81 -3.67 -2.97
C LYS A 75 3.34 -3.78 -2.63
N HIS A 76 2.94 -3.37 -1.42
CA HIS A 76 1.53 -3.34 -1.00
C HIS A 76 0.69 -2.52 -1.98
N TRP A 77 1.16 -1.32 -2.30
CA TRP A 77 0.51 -0.43 -3.26
C TRP A 77 0.56 -0.93 -4.71
N LYS A 78 1.68 -1.53 -5.11
CA LYS A 78 1.89 -1.95 -6.51
C LYS A 78 0.99 -3.11 -6.90
N GLN A 79 0.75 -4.05 -5.99
CA GLN A 79 -0.07 -5.21 -6.32
C GLN A 79 -1.54 -4.87 -6.58
N ILE A 80 -2.06 -3.78 -6.02
CA ILE A 80 -3.48 -3.42 -6.17
C ILE A 80 -3.74 -2.50 -7.35
N GLN A 81 -2.71 -2.11 -8.13
CA GLN A 81 -2.88 -1.23 -9.29
C GLN A 81 -3.64 -1.94 -10.42
N ASP A 82 -4.94 -1.67 -10.51
CA ASP A 82 -5.85 -2.22 -11.52
C ASP A 82 -6.52 -1.13 -12.39
N GLY A 83 -5.99 0.09 -12.34
CA GLY A 83 -6.45 1.24 -13.12
C GLY A 83 -7.52 2.09 -12.42
N TYR A 84 -8.07 1.64 -11.29
CA TYR A 84 -9.05 2.41 -10.51
C TYR A 84 -8.38 3.36 -9.50
N GLN A 85 -7.14 3.10 -9.10
CA GLN A 85 -6.41 3.91 -8.13
C GLN A 85 -5.79 5.13 -8.81
N LYS A 86 -6.11 6.32 -8.31
CA LYS A 86 -5.43 7.57 -8.72
C LYS A 86 -3.99 7.67 -8.18
N THR A 87 -3.71 6.95 -7.09
CA THR A 87 -2.42 6.98 -6.41
C THR A 87 -1.53 5.84 -6.88
N THR A 88 -0.37 6.19 -7.43
CA THR A 88 0.65 5.22 -7.80
C THR A 88 1.53 4.84 -6.60
N PRO A 89 2.17 3.66 -6.59
CA PRO A 89 2.99 3.21 -5.47
C PRO A 89 4.17 4.16 -5.18
N GLY A 90 4.75 4.73 -6.24
CA GLY A 90 5.82 5.72 -6.12
C GLY A 90 5.34 7.02 -5.46
N LYS A 91 4.12 7.49 -5.75
CA LYS A 91 3.55 8.68 -5.08
C LYS A 91 3.24 8.38 -3.60
N ALA A 92 2.62 7.23 -3.32
CA ALA A 92 2.25 6.82 -1.97
C ALA A 92 3.45 6.77 -1.02
N VAL A 93 4.56 6.17 -1.46
CA VAL A 93 5.79 6.06 -0.65
C VAL A 93 6.68 7.29 -0.78
N GLY A 94 6.83 7.86 -1.97
CA GLY A 94 7.75 8.98 -2.22
C GLY A 94 7.37 10.25 -1.45
N PHE A 95 6.08 10.58 -1.39
CA PHE A 95 5.64 11.79 -0.70
C PHE A 95 5.62 11.68 0.83
N MET A 96 5.81 10.48 1.38
CA MET A 96 6.06 10.29 2.81
C MET A 96 7.42 10.83 3.26
N PHE A 97 8.37 11.02 2.33
CA PHE A 97 9.70 11.56 2.64
C PHE A 97 9.74 13.09 2.65
N ILE A 98 8.68 13.77 2.21
CA ILE A 98 8.62 15.23 2.18
C ILE A 98 8.14 15.71 3.57
N PRO A 99 8.96 16.47 4.32
CA PRO A 99 8.57 16.99 5.62
C PRO A 99 7.29 17.83 5.51
N LEU A 100 6.43 17.77 6.53
CA LEU A 100 5.08 18.40 6.61
C LEU A 100 4.06 17.84 5.61
N PHE A 101 4.43 17.61 4.36
CA PHE A 101 3.54 16.99 3.38
C PHE A 101 3.24 15.53 3.73
N SER A 102 4.19 14.85 4.39
CA SER A 102 4.02 13.51 4.96
C SER A 102 2.85 13.40 5.94
N LEU A 103 2.48 14.49 6.63
CA LEU A 103 1.34 14.51 7.57
C LEU A 103 0.01 14.31 6.86
N TYR A 104 -0.14 14.83 5.65
CA TYR A 104 -1.29 14.53 4.80
C TYR A 104 -1.11 13.18 4.10
N TRP A 105 0.09 12.91 3.59
CA TRP A 105 0.34 11.71 2.77
C TRP A 105 0.25 10.40 3.53
N GLN A 106 0.44 10.39 4.85
CA GLN A 106 0.20 9.20 5.64
C GLN A 106 -1.27 8.74 5.57
N PHE A 107 -2.24 9.66 5.48
CA PHE A 107 -3.65 9.29 5.29
C PHE A 107 -3.86 8.62 3.94
N VAL A 108 -3.28 9.20 2.88
CA VAL A 108 -3.36 8.64 1.53
C VAL A 108 -2.66 7.28 1.47
N CYS A 109 -1.47 7.16 2.07
CA CYS A 109 -0.61 5.98 1.99
C CYS A 109 -1.11 4.82 2.86
N ILE A 110 -1.63 5.09 4.06
CA ILE A 110 -1.98 4.05 5.04
C ILE A 110 -3.49 3.78 5.00
N HIS A 111 -4.31 4.80 5.28
CA HIS A 111 -5.76 4.65 5.27
C HIS A 111 -6.29 4.40 3.86
N GLY A 112 -5.80 5.17 2.87
CA GLY A 112 -6.12 4.94 1.47
C GLY A 112 -5.72 3.54 0.98
N LEU A 113 -4.60 2.98 1.45
CA LEU A 113 -4.23 1.60 1.09
C LEU A 113 -5.27 0.59 1.57
N ALA A 114 -5.76 0.72 2.80
CA ALA A 114 -6.79 -0.17 3.33
C ALA A 114 -8.08 -0.14 2.50
N GLN A 115 -8.55 1.07 2.18
CA GLN A 115 -9.73 1.27 1.34
C GLN A 115 -9.54 0.66 -0.05
N ASN A 116 -8.40 0.91 -0.68
CA ASN A 116 -8.13 0.41 -2.03
C ASN A 116 -7.91 -1.10 -2.06
N MET A 117 -7.34 -1.70 -1.01
CA MET A 117 -7.24 -3.17 -0.87
C MET A 117 -8.62 -3.80 -0.68
N ASN A 118 -9.46 -3.25 0.20
CA ASN A 118 -10.85 -3.72 0.39
C ASN A 118 -11.64 -3.62 -0.93
N ALA A 119 -11.60 -2.47 -1.59
CA ALA A 119 -12.29 -2.26 -2.87
C ALA A 119 -11.73 -3.14 -3.99
N TYR A 120 -10.41 -3.40 -4.00
CA TYR A 120 -9.79 -4.34 -4.93
C TYR A 120 -10.33 -5.77 -4.70
N ALA A 121 -10.39 -6.21 -3.44
CA ALA A 121 -10.93 -7.52 -3.11
C ALA A 121 -12.40 -7.66 -3.52
N ASP A 122 -13.21 -6.63 -3.31
CA ASP A 122 -14.62 -6.61 -3.73
C ASP A 122 -14.78 -6.68 -5.25
N ARG A 123 -13.94 -5.96 -6.01
CA ARG A 123 -13.97 -5.98 -7.48
C ARG A 123 -13.52 -7.31 -8.08
N HIS A 124 -12.52 -7.94 -7.49
CA HIS A 124 -11.88 -9.15 -8.03
C HIS A 124 -12.31 -10.43 -7.32
N GLY A 125 -13.26 -10.37 -6.38
CA GLY A 125 -13.74 -11.54 -5.64
C GLY A 125 -12.68 -12.19 -4.73
N VAL A 126 -11.67 -11.44 -4.28
CA VAL A 126 -10.57 -11.98 -3.49
C VAL A 126 -11.04 -12.25 -2.06
N ASN A 127 -10.98 -13.51 -1.63
CA ASN A 127 -11.22 -13.85 -0.24
C ASN A 127 -10.02 -13.46 0.63
N MET A 128 -10.10 -12.29 1.27
CA MET A 128 -9.08 -11.80 2.20
C MET A 128 -9.72 -11.25 3.49
N PRO A 129 -8.97 -11.20 4.61
CA PRO A 129 -9.42 -10.49 5.80
C PRO A 129 -9.71 -9.03 5.46
N ARG A 130 -10.91 -8.55 5.79
CA ARG A 130 -11.27 -7.14 5.61
C ARG A 130 -10.41 -6.27 6.50
N LEU A 131 -9.84 -5.23 5.90
CA LEU A 131 -9.01 -4.27 6.63
C LEU A 131 -9.93 -3.27 7.34
N ASN A 132 -9.64 -3.01 8.62
CA ASN A 132 -10.40 -2.05 9.42
C ASN A 132 -9.95 -0.61 9.08
N GLU A 133 -10.79 0.10 8.34
CA GLU A 133 -10.52 1.46 7.88
C GLU A 133 -10.46 2.47 9.04
N SER A 134 -11.28 2.29 10.07
CA SER A 134 -11.24 3.14 11.27
C SER A 134 -9.93 2.97 12.04
N LEU A 135 -9.36 1.76 12.05
CA LEU A 135 -8.10 1.48 12.74
C LEU A 135 -6.91 2.12 12.01
N THR A 136 -6.90 2.12 10.68
CA THR A 136 -5.87 2.81 9.88
C THR A 136 -6.03 4.33 9.94
N LEU A 137 -7.26 4.84 10.00
CA LEU A 137 -7.53 6.25 10.24
C LEU A 137 -7.04 6.70 11.62
N THR A 138 -7.34 5.90 12.65
CA THR A 138 -6.88 6.14 14.04
C THR A 138 -5.35 6.22 14.09
N GLN A 139 -4.66 5.31 13.39
CA GLN A 139 -3.20 5.36 13.28
C GLN A 139 -2.72 6.69 12.68
N CYS A 140 -3.35 7.17 11.62
CA CYS A 140 -2.95 8.43 10.97
C CYS A 140 -3.18 9.64 11.89
N ILE A 141 -4.29 9.68 12.61
CA ILE A 141 -4.58 10.75 13.59
C ILE A 141 -3.55 10.73 14.72
N LEU A 142 -3.27 9.56 15.28
CA LEU A 142 -2.28 9.44 16.35
C LEU A 142 -0.87 9.79 15.88
N LEU A 143 -0.50 9.47 14.63
CA LEU A 143 0.75 9.93 14.02
C LEU A 143 0.83 11.46 13.99
N CYS A 144 -0.24 12.18 13.66
CA CYS A 144 -0.25 13.65 13.77
C CYS A 144 -0.04 14.13 15.22
N CYS A 145 -0.64 13.43 16.21
CA CYS A 145 -0.49 13.78 17.62
C CYS A 145 0.95 13.58 18.15
N THR A 146 1.80 12.80 17.46
CA THR A 146 3.21 12.61 17.87
C THR A 146 4.05 13.88 17.84
N ILE A 147 3.59 14.92 17.12
CA ILE A 147 4.28 16.22 17.03
C ILE A 147 4.18 16.99 18.35
N ILE A 148 3.14 16.74 19.15
CA ILE A 148 2.89 17.46 20.40
C ILE A 148 3.82 16.90 21.49
N PRO A 149 4.65 17.73 22.16
CA PRO A 149 5.51 17.26 23.24
C PRO A 149 4.73 16.58 24.37
N PHE A 150 5.32 15.55 25.00
CA PHE A 150 4.75 14.71 26.06
C PHE A 150 3.54 13.84 25.65
N LEU A 151 2.49 14.43 25.06
CA LEU A 151 1.39 13.69 24.45
C LEU A 151 1.88 12.76 23.35
N GLY A 152 2.90 13.20 22.60
CA GLY A 152 3.47 12.44 21.52
C GLY A 152 4.13 11.13 21.95
N ILE A 153 4.57 10.99 23.21
CA ILE A 153 5.12 9.73 23.73
C ILE A 153 4.01 8.69 23.88
N LEU A 154 2.89 9.07 24.50
CA LEU A 154 1.73 8.20 24.63
C LEU A 154 1.12 7.86 23.27
N ALA A 155 1.04 8.86 22.38
CA ALA A 155 0.59 8.65 21.01
C ALA A 155 1.54 7.70 20.25
N ALA A 156 2.86 7.83 20.41
CA ALA A 156 3.83 6.95 19.76
C ALA A 156 3.71 5.50 20.23
N LEU A 157 3.47 5.26 21.52
CA LEU A 157 3.22 3.90 22.04
C LEU A 157 1.93 3.30 21.45
N ALA A 158 0.86 4.09 21.37
CA ALA A 158 -0.38 3.65 20.73
C ALA A 158 -0.19 3.38 19.23
N VAL A 159 0.52 4.25 18.51
CA VAL A 159 0.88 4.08 17.10
C VAL A 159 1.73 2.83 16.89
N LEU A 160 2.65 2.50 17.81
CA LEU A 160 3.46 1.30 17.69
C LEU A 160 2.59 0.04 17.68
N VAL A 161 1.68 -0.08 18.64
CA VAL A 161 0.79 -1.25 18.76
C VAL A 161 -0.16 -1.33 17.56
N ILE A 162 -0.85 -0.23 17.25
CA ILE A 162 -1.81 -0.17 16.14
C ILE A 162 -1.09 -0.37 14.80
N GLY A 163 0.09 0.20 14.65
CA GLY A 163 0.96 0.07 13.49
C GLY A 163 1.33 -1.38 13.21
N ILE A 164 1.73 -2.14 14.24
CA ILE A 164 2.01 -3.58 14.12
C ILE A 164 0.77 -4.34 13.64
N ILE A 165 -0.39 -4.07 14.25
CA ILE A 165 -1.66 -4.72 13.88
C ILE A 165 -2.00 -4.45 12.40
N ASN A 166 -1.95 -3.18 11.99
CA ASN A 166 -2.25 -2.79 10.61
C ASN A 166 -1.23 -3.37 9.61
N PHE A 167 0.06 -3.41 9.95
CA PHE A 167 1.08 -4.00 9.07
C PHE A 167 0.89 -5.51 8.89
N ILE A 168 0.52 -6.23 9.95
CA ILE A 168 0.17 -7.66 9.85
C ILE A 168 -1.07 -7.83 8.96
N ALA A 169 -2.08 -6.98 9.12
CA ALA A 169 -3.28 -7.01 8.31
C ALA A 169 -2.97 -6.76 6.82
N PHE A 170 -2.17 -5.74 6.50
CA PHE A 170 -1.72 -5.45 5.12
C PHE A 170 -0.92 -6.60 4.51
N LYS A 171 -0.04 -7.22 5.28
CA LYS A 171 0.72 -8.41 4.83
C LYS A 171 -0.23 -9.56 4.51
N ASN A 172 -1.18 -9.87 5.39
CA ASN A 172 -2.13 -10.97 5.19
C ASN A 172 -3.03 -10.73 3.98
N ALA A 173 -3.54 -9.50 3.82
CA ALA A 173 -4.29 -9.09 2.63
C ALA A 173 -3.47 -9.24 1.35
N SER A 174 -2.20 -8.82 1.37
CA SER A 174 -1.29 -8.95 0.23
C SER A 174 -1.02 -10.39 -0.16
N ILE A 175 -0.80 -11.27 0.82
CA ILE A 175 -0.60 -12.69 0.59
C ILE A 175 -1.84 -13.31 -0.08
N ALA A 176 -3.04 -12.94 0.38
CA ALA A 176 -4.29 -13.43 -0.21
C ALA A 176 -4.47 -12.93 -1.66
N ILE A 177 -4.22 -11.64 -1.90
CA ILE A 177 -4.26 -11.05 -3.25
C ILE A 177 -3.23 -11.71 -4.17
N ALA A 178 -1.99 -11.89 -3.69
CA ALA A 178 -0.93 -12.57 -4.42
C ALA A 178 -1.31 -14.02 -4.78
N ALA A 179 -1.84 -14.77 -3.82
CA ALA A 179 -2.28 -16.15 -4.04
C ALA A 179 -3.41 -16.24 -5.08
N HIS A 180 -4.41 -15.35 -4.98
CA HIS A 180 -5.50 -15.25 -5.94
C HIS A 180 -5.00 -14.97 -7.37
N LYS A 181 -4.08 -14.00 -7.51
CA LYS A 181 -3.47 -13.69 -8.80
C LYS A 181 -2.70 -14.86 -9.40
N LEU A 182 -1.98 -15.62 -8.58
CA LEU A 182 -1.25 -16.81 -9.05
C LEU A 182 -2.21 -17.90 -9.54
N GLN A 183 -3.32 -18.13 -8.84
CA GLN A 183 -4.33 -19.11 -9.24
C GLN A 183 -4.93 -18.77 -10.62
N HIS A 184 -5.19 -17.49 -10.89
CA HIS A 184 -5.75 -17.04 -12.17
C HIS A 184 -4.69 -16.83 -13.28
N ALA A 185 -3.39 -16.80 -12.93
CA ALA A 185 -2.29 -16.67 -13.89
C ALA A 185 -1.75 -18.03 -14.39
N GLN A 186 -2.08 -19.14 -13.70
CA GLN A 186 -1.69 -20.48 -14.13
C GLN A 186 -2.46 -20.85 -15.42
N PRO A 187 -1.80 -21.21 -16.53
CA PRO A 187 -2.50 -21.64 -17.74
C PRO A 187 -3.36 -22.88 -17.44
N ALA A 188 -4.56 -22.93 -18.02
CA ALA A 188 -5.45 -24.08 -17.90
C ALA A 188 -4.68 -25.38 -18.19
N PRO A 189 -4.91 -26.47 -17.42
CA PRO A 189 -4.26 -27.74 -17.69
C PRO A 189 -4.47 -28.12 -19.16
N ALA A 190 -3.37 -28.47 -19.85
CA ALA A 190 -3.42 -28.87 -21.25
C ALA A 190 -4.53 -29.91 -21.43
N PRO A 191 -5.40 -29.77 -22.46
CA PRO A 191 -6.50 -30.69 -22.65
C PRO A 191 -5.94 -32.13 -22.70
N ALA A 192 -6.46 -32.97 -21.81
CA ALA A 192 -6.09 -34.38 -21.74
C ALA A 192 -6.50 -35.06 -23.05
N GLY A 193 -5.60 -35.09 -24.02
CA GLY A 193 -5.88 -35.70 -25.33
C GLY A 193 -5.13 -35.14 -26.53
N ALA A 194 -3.95 -34.53 -26.38
CA ALA A 194 -3.09 -34.30 -27.55
C ALA A 194 -2.47 -35.64 -27.99
N PRO A 195 -2.79 -36.19 -29.18
CA PRO A 195 -2.14 -37.39 -29.69
C PRO A 195 -0.66 -37.10 -30.00
N ALA A 196 0.19 -38.07 -29.67
CA ALA A 196 1.63 -38.09 -29.93
C ALA A 196 1.96 -38.27 -31.42
#